data_AF-A0A7V3NEL5-F1
#
_entry.id   AF-A0A7V3NEL5-F1
#
_cell.length_a   1.000
_cell.length_b   1.000
_cell.length_c   1.000
_cell.angle_alpha   90.00
_cell.angle_beta   90.00
_cell.angle_gamma   90.00
#
_symmetry.space_group_name_H-M   'P 1'
#
loop_
_entity.id
_entity.type
_entity.pdbx_description
1 polymer ?
#
loop_
_entity_poly.entity_id
_entity_poly.type
_entity_poly.pdbx_seq_one_letter_code
_entity_poly.pdbx_strand_id
1 'polypeptide(L)'
;MLVIPSLEGDYMSSVGKVCGSLRELIIESNRAIGILENIVSPLTLEEKTKLEPLKEELSKISIRIKDINFEKNLMIAINEYEKGDYLCAWLIAGRVIVYILQCIPGKDINEKVVFLEEKGIITRDEKDVVNFIIKTDKETRDIASHTISTF
;
A
#
# COMPACT_ATOMS: atom_id res chain seq x y z
N MET A 1 10.25 -24.88 54.00
CA MET A 1 9.67 -23.57 53.67
C MET A 1 10.16 -23.21 52.28
N LEU A 2 9.32 -23.43 51.25
CA LEU A 2 9.66 -23.14 49.85
C LEU A 2 9.42 -21.64 49.63
N VAL A 3 10.48 -20.87 49.43
CA VAL A 3 10.40 -19.48 48.99
C VAL A 3 10.19 -19.54 47.48
N ILE A 4 8.97 -19.24 47.01
CA ILE A 4 8.70 -19.01 45.60
C ILE A 4 9.23 -17.60 45.28
N PRO A 5 10.25 -17.44 44.41
CA PRO A 5 10.73 -16.12 44.03
C PRO A 5 9.60 -15.35 43.32
N SER A 6 9.56 -14.04 43.56
CA SER A 6 8.53 -13.09 43.09
C SER A 6 8.49 -12.97 41.57
N LEU A 7 7.86 -13.94 40.90
CA LEU A 7 7.57 -13.94 39.46
C LEU A 7 6.77 -12.70 39.02
N GLU A 8 5.98 -12.11 39.92
CA GLU A 8 5.20 -10.87 39.64
C GLU A 8 6.07 -9.62 39.48
N GLY A 9 7.19 -9.51 40.22
CA GLY A 9 8.05 -8.32 40.20
C GLY A 9 8.84 -8.18 38.90
N ASP A 10 9.44 -9.29 38.44
CA ASP A 10 10.17 -9.33 37.18
C ASP A 10 9.24 -9.21 35.97
N TYR A 11 8.05 -9.82 36.04
CA TYR A 11 7.03 -9.68 34.99
C TYR A 11 6.57 -8.21 34.86
N MET A 12 6.21 -7.55 35.96
CA MET A 12 5.79 -6.14 35.93
C MET A 12 6.92 -5.19 35.48
N SER A 13 8.18 -5.48 35.84
CA SER A 13 9.35 -4.74 35.36
C SER A 13 9.56 -4.91 33.85
N SER A 14 9.39 -6.13 33.33
CA SER A 14 9.51 -6.42 31.90
C SER A 14 8.41 -5.74 31.07
N VAL A 15 7.16 -5.76 31.55
CA VAL A 15 6.03 -5.06 30.92
C VAL A 15 6.27 -3.55 30.92
N GLY A 16 6.77 -2.99 32.02
CA GLY A 16 7.11 -1.57 32.13
C GLY A 16 8.15 -1.13 31.09
N LYS A 17 9.19 -1.95 30.85
CA LYS A 17 10.21 -1.69 29.82
C LYS A 17 9.62 -1.73 28.42
N VAL A 18 8.80 -2.73 28.10
CA VAL A 18 8.12 -2.83 26.80
C VAL A 18 7.20 -1.63 26.56
N CYS A 19 6.42 -1.22 27.56
CA CYS A 19 5.57 -0.04 27.46
C CYS A 19 6.38 1.26 27.26
N GLY A 20 7.55 1.37 27.89
CA GLY A 20 8.49 2.48 27.68
C GLY A 20 8.96 2.55 26.22
N SER A 21 9.47 1.42 25.69
CA SER A 21 9.94 1.35 24.30
C SER A 21 8.83 1.58 23.27
N LEU A 22 7.61 1.09 23.53
CA LEU A 22 6.47 1.37 22.64
C LEU A 22 6.09 2.86 22.64
N ARG A 23 6.15 3.54 23.79
CA ARG A 23 5.93 4.99 23.86
C ARG A 23 6.98 5.77 23.09
N GLU A 24 8.25 5.40 23.22
CA GLU A 24 9.34 6.01 22.45
C GLU A 24 9.12 5.84 20.94
N LEU A 25 8.73 4.64 20.49
CA LEU A 25 8.38 4.39 19.09
C LEU A 25 7.21 5.27 18.62
N ILE A 26 6.17 5.45 19.44
CA ILE A 26 5.05 6.33 19.10
C ILE A 26 5.53 7.78 18.95
N ILE A 27 6.38 8.27 19.87
CA ILE A 27 6.92 9.63 19.83
C ILE A 27 7.75 9.85 18.57
N GLU A 28 8.68 8.94 18.27
CA GLU A 28 9.52 9.07 17.07
C GLU A 28 8.72 8.91 15.78
N SER A 29 7.67 8.07 15.77
CA SER A 29 6.74 7.97 14.63
C SER A 29 5.98 9.28 14.43
N ASN A 30 5.48 9.91 15.49
CA ASN A 30 4.81 11.21 15.40
C ASN A 30 5.76 12.32 14.94
N ARG A 31 7.03 12.29 15.36
CA ARG A 31 8.06 13.20 14.86
C ARG A 31 8.30 12.99 13.36
N ALA A 32 8.42 11.74 12.92
CA ALA A 32 8.60 11.40 11.52
C ALA A 32 7.40 11.87 10.67
N ILE A 33 6.17 11.67 11.16
CA ILE A 33 4.95 12.19 10.53
C ILE A 33 5.04 13.71 10.38
N GLY A 34 5.36 14.43 11.47
CA GLY A 34 5.48 15.89 11.40
C GLY A 34 6.57 16.38 10.44
N ILE A 35 7.66 15.63 10.26
CA ILE A 35 8.68 15.93 9.25
C ILE A 35 8.13 15.70 7.84
N LEU A 36 7.47 14.56 7.61
CA LEU A 36 6.88 14.22 6.32
C LEU A 36 5.82 15.26 5.90
N GLU A 37 4.93 15.65 6.81
CA GLU A 37 3.91 16.69 6.57
C GLU A 37 4.54 18.04 6.18
N ASN A 38 5.73 18.37 6.68
CA ASN A 38 6.44 19.59 6.33
C ASN A 38 7.21 19.50 4.99
N ILE A 39 7.45 18.30 4.47
CA ILE A 39 8.13 18.06 3.17
C ILE A 39 7.11 18.01 2.03
N VAL A 40 5.86 17.68 2.34
CA VAL A 40 4.76 17.57 1.38
C VAL A 40 4.55 18.89 0.66
N SER A 41 4.76 18.85 -0.66
CA SER A 41 4.56 19.98 -1.56
C SER A 41 3.41 19.63 -2.51
N PRO A 42 2.25 20.31 -2.43
CA PRO A 42 1.14 20.07 -3.34
C PRO A 42 1.56 20.30 -4.79
N LEU A 43 0.98 19.49 -5.67
CA LEU A 43 1.17 19.67 -7.12
C LEU A 43 0.69 21.04 -7.56
N THR A 44 1.40 21.63 -8.50
CA THR A 44 0.98 22.83 -9.22
C THR A 44 -0.30 22.56 -10.02
N LEU A 45 -1.01 23.62 -10.39
CA LEU A 45 -2.22 23.48 -11.21
C LEU A 45 -1.93 22.76 -12.55
N GLU A 46 -0.78 23.05 -13.17
CA GLU A 46 -0.35 22.40 -14.42
C GLU A 46 -0.15 20.88 -14.22
N GLU A 47 0.47 20.48 -13.12
CA GLU A 47 0.67 19.07 -12.80
C GLU A 47 -0.65 18.35 -12.48
N LYS A 48 -1.57 19.02 -11.78
CA LYS A 48 -2.92 18.47 -11.55
C LYS A 48 -3.69 18.27 -12.86
N THR A 49 -3.59 19.19 -13.80
CA THR A 49 -4.22 19.04 -15.13
C THR A 49 -3.71 17.79 -15.87
N LYS A 50 -2.46 17.38 -15.66
CA LYS A 50 -1.91 16.13 -16.24
C LYS A 50 -2.57 14.87 -15.68
N LEU A 51 -3.29 14.95 -14.56
CA LEU A 51 -4.03 13.83 -13.95
C LEU A 51 -5.48 13.74 -14.40
N GLU A 52 -6.04 14.75 -15.05
CA GLU A 52 -7.42 14.73 -15.53
C GLU A 52 -7.72 13.56 -16.48
N PRO A 53 -6.85 13.21 -17.45
CA PRO A 53 -7.06 12.02 -18.29
C PRO A 53 -7.21 10.73 -17.48
N LEU A 54 -6.41 10.58 -16.40
CA LEU A 54 -6.47 9.41 -15.53
C LEU A 54 -7.81 9.35 -14.76
N LYS A 55 -8.31 10.50 -14.27
CA LYS A 55 -9.61 10.57 -13.59
C LYS A 55 -10.75 10.23 -14.54
N GLU A 56 -10.69 10.70 -15.78
CA GLU A 56 -11.68 10.36 -16.80
C GLU A 56 -11.69 8.87 -17.14
N GLU A 57 -10.50 8.27 -17.33
CA GLU A 57 -10.38 6.82 -17.56
C GLU A 57 -10.90 6.02 -16.38
N LEU A 58 -10.56 6.43 -15.15
CA LEU A 58 -11.07 5.80 -13.94
C LEU A 58 -12.60 5.83 -13.88
N SER A 59 -13.23 6.96 -14.20
CA SER A 59 -14.69 7.07 -14.23
C SER A 59 -15.30 6.11 -15.27
N LYS A 60 -14.72 6.04 -16.47
CA LYS A 60 -15.16 5.11 -17.53
C LYS A 60 -15.06 3.64 -17.11
N ILE A 61 -13.99 3.27 -16.43
CA ILE A 61 -13.77 1.90 -15.91
C ILE A 61 -14.75 1.60 -14.76
N SER A 62 -14.97 2.56 -13.87
CA SER A 62 -15.81 2.40 -12.68
C SER A 62 -17.27 2.11 -13.01
N ILE A 63 -17.78 2.70 -14.10
CA ILE A 63 -19.11 2.36 -14.66
C ILE A 63 -19.24 0.86 -14.95
N ARG A 64 -18.14 0.19 -15.34
CA ARG A 64 -18.11 -1.24 -15.67
C ARG A 64 -17.88 -2.13 -14.45
N ILE A 65 -17.05 -1.69 -13.50
CA ILE A 65 -16.59 -2.52 -12.38
C ILE A 65 -17.67 -2.73 -11.30
N LYS A 66 -18.75 -1.93 -11.25
CA LYS A 66 -19.87 -2.08 -10.29
C LYS A 66 -19.46 -2.22 -8.81
N ASP A 67 -18.24 -1.80 -8.46
CA ASP A 67 -17.77 -1.70 -7.09
C ASP A 67 -17.45 -0.24 -6.79
N ILE A 68 -18.32 0.41 -6.01
CA ILE A 68 -18.15 1.81 -5.62
C ILE A 68 -16.85 2.06 -4.84
N ASN A 69 -16.30 1.02 -4.20
CA ASN A 69 -15.05 1.13 -3.45
C ASN A 69 -13.85 1.20 -4.39
N PHE A 70 -13.93 0.67 -5.61
CA PHE A 70 -12.85 0.76 -6.58
C PHE A 70 -12.55 2.23 -6.93
N GLU A 71 -13.57 2.94 -7.41
CA GLU A 71 -13.47 4.36 -7.79
C GLU A 71 -13.08 5.22 -6.59
N LYS A 72 -13.77 5.03 -5.46
CA LYS A 72 -13.53 5.80 -4.25
C LYS A 72 -12.08 5.71 -3.79
N ASN A 73 -11.49 4.52 -3.78
CA ASN A 73 -10.12 4.34 -3.33
C ASN A 73 -9.10 4.99 -4.26
N LEU A 74 -9.25 4.82 -5.57
CA LEU A 74 -8.32 5.41 -6.52
C LEU A 74 -8.47 6.94 -6.56
N MET A 75 -9.68 7.48 -6.40
CA MET A 75 -9.88 8.93 -6.25
C MET A 75 -9.25 9.49 -4.98
N ILE A 76 -9.32 8.77 -3.85
CA ILE A 76 -8.60 9.18 -2.64
C ILE A 76 -7.09 9.14 -2.88
N ALA A 77 -6.56 8.09 -3.51
CA ALA A 77 -5.14 8.00 -3.82
C ALA A 77 -4.66 9.16 -4.71
N ILE A 78 -5.42 9.51 -5.75
CA ILE A 78 -5.14 10.67 -6.62
C ILE A 78 -5.15 11.97 -5.80
N ASN A 79 -6.14 12.15 -4.92
CA ASN A 79 -6.23 13.34 -4.09
C ASN A 79 -5.05 13.48 -3.11
N GLU A 80 -4.58 12.40 -2.50
CA GLU A 80 -3.37 12.41 -1.68
C GLU A 80 -2.12 12.71 -2.53
N TYR A 81 -2.03 12.14 -3.74
CA TYR A 81 -0.93 12.43 -4.67
C TYR A 81 -0.89 13.92 -5.05
N GLU A 82 -2.06 14.53 -5.31
CA GLU A 82 -2.18 15.95 -5.61
C GLU A 82 -1.77 16.88 -4.46
N LYS A 83 -1.89 16.41 -3.21
CA LYS A 83 -1.40 17.13 -2.04
C LYS A 83 0.11 16.98 -1.85
N GLY A 84 0.75 16.03 -2.53
CA GLY A 84 2.15 15.66 -2.33
C GLY A 84 2.34 14.52 -1.32
N ASP A 85 1.26 13.90 -0.84
CA ASP A 85 1.26 12.78 0.10
C ASP A 85 1.50 11.45 -0.66
N TYR A 86 2.66 11.33 -1.31
CA TYR A 86 2.95 10.24 -2.23
C TYR A 86 2.92 8.85 -1.57
N LEU A 87 3.37 8.74 -0.32
CA LEU A 87 3.32 7.48 0.41
C LEU A 87 1.87 7.05 0.68
N CYS A 88 1.02 7.98 1.12
CA CYS A 88 -0.41 7.71 1.34
C CYS A 88 -1.09 7.31 0.03
N ALA A 89 -0.83 8.06 -1.05
CA ALA A 89 -1.33 7.72 -2.38
C ALA A 89 -0.93 6.30 -2.79
N TRP A 90 0.35 5.94 -2.61
CA TRP A 90 0.87 4.64 -2.98
C TRP A 90 0.27 3.50 -2.15
N LEU A 91 0.12 3.69 -0.83
CA LEU A 91 -0.51 2.70 0.05
C LEU A 91 -1.97 2.43 -0.33
N ILE A 92 -2.73 3.48 -0.67
CA ILE A 92 -4.14 3.36 -1.03
C ILE A 92 -4.29 2.69 -2.40
N ALA A 93 -3.51 3.12 -3.41
CA ALA A 93 -3.50 2.51 -4.73
C ALA A 93 -3.03 1.05 -4.68
N GLY A 94 -1.99 0.78 -3.89
CA GLY A 94 -1.46 -0.57 -3.67
C GLY A 94 -2.51 -1.53 -3.14
N ARG A 95 -3.34 -1.11 -2.17
CA ARG A 95 -4.45 -1.95 -1.68
C ARG A 95 -5.41 -2.36 -2.80
N VAL A 96 -5.74 -1.43 -3.71
CA VAL A 96 -6.63 -1.70 -4.84
C VAL A 96 -6.00 -2.71 -5.79
N ILE A 97 -4.71 -2.56 -6.10
CA ILE A 97 -3.95 -3.51 -6.92
C ILE A 97 -3.98 -4.91 -6.30
N VAL A 98 -3.65 -5.03 -5.00
CA VAL A 98 -3.65 -6.33 -4.29
C VAL A 98 -5.01 -7.00 -4.39
N TYR A 99 -6.09 -6.23 -4.17
CA TYR A 99 -7.44 -6.74 -4.30
C TYR A 99 -7.74 -7.28 -5.72
N ILE A 100 -7.41 -6.51 -6.77
CA ILE A 100 -7.61 -6.95 -8.16
C ILE A 100 -6.84 -8.25 -8.42
N LEU A 101 -5.57 -8.32 -8.04
CA LEU A 101 -4.74 -9.50 -8.25
C LEU A 101 -5.28 -10.72 -7.49
N GLN A 102 -5.86 -10.52 -6.29
CA GLN A 102 -6.50 -11.59 -5.53
C GLN A 102 -7.76 -12.14 -6.22
N CYS A 103 -8.49 -11.32 -6.98
CA CYS A 103 -9.66 -11.76 -7.75
C CYS A 103 -9.29 -12.63 -8.96
N ILE A 104 -8.02 -12.64 -9.41
CA ILE A 104 -7.56 -13.44 -10.54
C ILE A 104 -7.20 -14.86 -10.05
N PRO A 105 -7.77 -15.93 -10.64
CA PRO A 105 -7.38 -17.30 -10.32
C PRO A 105 -5.88 -17.56 -10.52
N GLY A 106 -5.28 -18.31 -9.60
CA GLY A 106 -3.84 -18.60 -9.56
C GLY A 106 -3.24 -18.35 -8.18
N LYS A 107 -2.29 -19.20 -7.77
CA LYS A 107 -1.62 -19.16 -6.46
C LYS A 107 -0.54 -18.09 -6.39
N ASP A 108 0.18 -17.88 -7.48
CA ASP A 108 1.22 -16.87 -7.61
C ASP A 108 0.99 -15.98 -8.83
N ILE A 109 1.81 -14.94 -8.97
CA ILE A 109 1.64 -13.94 -10.04
C ILE A 109 1.83 -14.54 -11.44
N ASN A 110 2.66 -15.58 -11.61
CA ASN A 110 2.88 -16.21 -12.90
C ASN A 110 1.65 -17.04 -13.30
N GLU A 111 1.08 -17.80 -12.35
CA GLU A 111 -0.17 -18.52 -12.58
C GLU A 111 -1.32 -17.56 -12.96
N LYS A 112 -1.39 -16.39 -12.32
CA LYS A 112 -2.37 -15.34 -12.65
C LYS A 112 -2.17 -14.78 -14.05
N VAL A 113 -0.93 -14.52 -14.47
CA VAL A 113 -0.61 -14.08 -15.84
C VAL A 113 -1.04 -15.13 -16.86
N VAL A 114 -0.72 -16.41 -16.64
CA VAL A 114 -1.15 -17.51 -17.51
C VAL A 114 -2.67 -17.56 -17.62
N PHE A 115 -3.40 -17.41 -16.50
CA PHE A 115 -4.86 -17.35 -16.54
C PHE A 115 -5.38 -16.20 -17.42
N LEU A 116 -4.79 -15.00 -17.33
CA LEU A 116 -5.19 -13.86 -18.14
C LEU A 116 -4.90 -14.11 -19.65
N GLU A 117 -3.79 -14.75 -19.98
CA GLU A 117 -3.46 -15.16 -21.35
C GLU A 117 -4.47 -16.18 -21.90
N GLU A 118 -4.78 -17.22 -21.13
CA GLU A 118 -5.73 -18.27 -21.51
C GLU A 118 -7.15 -17.74 -21.72
N LYS A 119 -7.53 -16.67 -21.01
CA LYS A 119 -8.80 -15.97 -21.20
C LYS A 119 -8.78 -14.95 -22.33
N GLY A 120 -7.62 -14.73 -22.97
CA GLY A 120 -7.46 -13.73 -24.02
C GLY A 120 -7.64 -12.30 -23.51
N ILE A 121 -7.47 -12.06 -22.20
CA ILE A 121 -7.52 -10.73 -21.59
C ILE A 121 -6.23 -9.98 -21.89
N ILE A 122 -5.11 -10.70 -21.89
CA ILE A 122 -3.81 -10.25 -22.39
C ILE A 122 -3.30 -11.26 -23.42
N THR A 123 -2.41 -10.82 -24.29
CA THR A 123 -1.76 -11.63 -25.32
C THR A 123 -0.30 -11.89 -24.94
N ARG A 124 0.27 -13.00 -25.43
CA ARG A 124 1.67 -13.37 -25.16
C ARG A 124 2.69 -12.36 -25.69
N ASP A 125 2.29 -11.53 -26.65
CA ASP A 125 3.14 -10.52 -27.26
C ASP A 125 3.13 -9.20 -26.44
N GLU A 126 2.18 -9.03 -25.52
CA GLU A 126 2.09 -7.88 -24.59
C GLU A 126 3.04 -8.03 -23.40
N LYS A 127 4.33 -8.23 -23.68
CA LYS A 127 5.38 -8.38 -22.66
C LYS A 127 5.43 -7.21 -21.70
N ASP A 128 5.15 -6.00 -22.17
CA ASP A 128 5.13 -4.79 -21.33
C ASP A 128 4.02 -4.84 -20.28
N VAL A 129 2.84 -5.35 -20.64
CA VAL A 129 1.71 -5.53 -19.71
C VAL A 129 2.02 -6.62 -18.70
N VAL A 130 2.59 -7.75 -19.14
CA VAL A 130 3.02 -8.83 -18.24
C VAL A 130 4.07 -8.33 -17.25
N ASN A 131 5.09 -7.63 -17.74
CA ASN A 131 6.14 -7.06 -16.90
C ASN A 131 5.58 -6.03 -15.93
N PHE A 132 4.62 -5.21 -16.37
CA PHE A 132 3.93 -4.26 -15.51
C PHE A 132 3.19 -4.98 -14.37
N ILE A 133 2.39 -6.00 -14.67
CA ILE A 133 1.65 -6.79 -13.67
C ILE A 133 2.60 -7.41 -12.63
N ILE A 134 3.68 -8.05 -13.08
CA ILE A 134 4.66 -8.68 -12.19
C ILE A 134 5.39 -7.64 -11.33
N LYS A 135 5.80 -6.52 -11.95
CA LYS A 135 6.48 -5.44 -11.26
C LYS A 135 5.58 -4.82 -10.20
N THR A 136 4.32 -4.54 -10.54
CA THR A 136 3.36 -3.93 -9.62
C THR A 136 3.00 -4.87 -8.47
N ASP A 137 2.84 -6.18 -8.70
CA ASP A 137 2.67 -7.16 -7.63
C ASP A 137 3.85 -7.14 -6.64
N LYS A 138 5.08 -7.09 -7.16
CA LYS A 138 6.29 -7.00 -6.35
C LYS A 138 6.34 -5.69 -5.55
N GLU A 139 6.23 -4.54 -6.21
CA GLU A 139 6.31 -3.22 -5.57
C GLU A 139 5.25 -3.06 -4.48
N THR A 140 4.04 -3.54 -4.75
CA THR A 140 2.95 -3.42 -3.78
C THR A 140 3.17 -4.31 -2.55
N ARG A 141 3.74 -5.51 -2.75
CA ARG A 141 4.18 -6.35 -1.64
C ARG A 141 5.34 -5.71 -0.90
N ASP A 142 6.33 -5.14 -1.58
CA ASP A 142 7.51 -4.54 -0.95
C ASP A 142 7.14 -3.37 -0.02
N ILE A 143 6.10 -2.60 -0.37
CA ILE A 143 5.59 -1.51 0.48
C ILE A 143 4.84 -2.03 1.71
N ALA A 144 4.06 -3.09 1.55
CA ALA A 144 3.23 -3.67 2.63
C ALA A 144 4.02 -4.65 3.50
N SER A 145 5.02 -5.30 2.94
CA SER A 145 5.98 -6.14 3.64
C SER A 145 7.03 -5.22 4.22
N HIS A 146 6.86 -4.87 5.50
CA HIS A 146 7.90 -4.25 6.30
C HIS A 146 9.13 -5.18 6.40
N THR A 147 9.85 -5.38 5.30
CA THR A 147 11.20 -5.95 5.37
C THR A 147 12.04 -4.85 6.01
N ILE A 148 12.23 -4.96 7.32
CA ILE A 148 13.02 -4.01 8.14
C ILE A 148 14.47 -3.85 7.65
N SER A 149 14.93 -4.68 6.71
CA SER A 149 16.26 -4.62 6.10
C SER A 149 16.33 -3.79 4.81
N THR A 150 15.30 -3.00 4.47
CA THR A 150 15.31 -2.14 3.29
C THR A 150 15.53 -0.68 3.70
N PHE A 151 16.79 -0.37 4.03
CA PHE A 151 17.38 0.98 4.06
C PHE A 151 18.82 0.88 3.56
#